data_AF-A0A7Y3JY68-F1
#
_entry.id   AF-A0A7Y3JY68-F1
#
_cell.length_a   1.000
_cell.length_b   1.000
_cell.length_c   1.000
_cell.angle_alpha   90.00
_cell.angle_beta   90.00
_cell.angle_gamma   90.00
#
_symmetry.space_group_name_H-M   'P 1'
#
loop_
_entity.id
_entity.type
_entity.pdbx_description
1 polymer ?
#
loop_
_entity_poly.entity_id
_entity_poly.type
_entity_poly.pdbx_seq_one_letter_code
_entity_poly.pdbx_strand_id
1 'polypeptide(L)'
;MGESLLLITIITLVVLTIRRARPVILDNPVVINRPGKYHITLAPQLNGAQTFIEKIAKKIGEIPQSLQGGGIYYFCVYDQKVFPAGEKFYLLAVASRDGMLYFQAIKPQPLLHENDSHLKTVSEFSAAVLAQHPPAAGDDVQNGRSLHDAVLAAAQAMHIRVEELPA
;
A
#
# COMPACT_ATOMS: atom_id res chain seq x y z
N MET A 1 -25.22 -32.22 30.50
CA MET A 1 -23.88 -32.28 29.87
C MET A 1 -23.92 -32.10 28.34
N GLY A 2 -24.92 -32.62 27.62
CA GLY A 2 -25.03 -32.46 26.15
C GLY A 2 -25.33 -31.03 25.66
N GLU A 3 -26.11 -30.25 26.41
CA GLU A 3 -26.52 -28.89 26.01
C GLU A 3 -25.34 -27.91 25.96
N SER A 4 -24.40 -27.99 26.91
CA SER A 4 -23.20 -27.14 26.91
C SER A 4 -22.26 -27.45 25.74
N LEU A 5 -22.12 -28.72 25.36
CA LEU A 5 -21.34 -29.13 24.18
C LEU A 5 -21.98 -28.64 22.88
N LEU A 6 -23.30 -28.69 22.79
CA LEU A 6 -24.06 -28.20 21.63
C LEU A 6 -23.91 -26.68 21.48
N LEU A 7 -23.99 -25.94 22.59
CA LEU A 7 -23.84 -24.49 22.61
C LEU A 7 -22.42 -24.06 22.20
N ILE A 8 -21.38 -24.74 22.71
CA ILE A 8 -19.99 -24.50 22.30
C ILE A 8 -19.80 -24.79 20.81
N THR A 9 -20.38 -25.87 20.30
CA THR A 9 -20.27 -26.24 18.88
C THR A 9 -20.92 -25.18 17.99
N ILE A 10 -22.11 -24.69 18.34
CA ILE A 10 -22.81 -23.62 17.61
C ILE A 10 -21.99 -22.32 17.64
N ILE A 11 -21.49 -21.91 18.81
CA ILE A 11 -20.66 -20.72 18.94
C ILE A 11 -19.41 -20.84 18.07
N THR A 12 -18.75 -22.01 18.07
CA THR A 12 -17.56 -22.25 17.25
C THR A 12 -17.89 -22.16 15.76
N LEU A 13 -19.01 -22.73 15.32
CA LEU A 13 -19.50 -22.68 13.93
C LEU A 13 -19.85 -21.24 13.50
N VAL A 14 -20.48 -20.47 14.38
CA VAL A 14 -20.82 -19.05 14.14
C VAL A 14 -19.56 -18.20 14.08
N VAL A 15 -18.60 -18.39 14.99
CA VAL A 15 -17.32 -17.67 14.97
C VAL A 15 -16.52 -18.01 13.70
N LEU A 16 -16.46 -19.28 13.30
CA LEU A 16 -15.78 -19.70 12.07
C LEU A 16 -16.42 -19.13 10.80
N THR A 17 -17.75 -18.99 10.76
CA THR A 17 -18.48 -18.39 9.64
C THR A 17 -18.33 -16.87 9.59
N ILE A 18 -18.35 -16.18 10.74
CA ILE A 18 -18.11 -14.72 10.83
C ILE A 18 -16.66 -14.37 10.49
N ARG A 19 -15.68 -15.18 10.90
CA ARG A 19 -14.26 -14.97 10.51
C ARG A 19 -14.04 -15.08 9.00
N ARG A 20 -14.97 -15.71 8.28
CA ARG A 20 -15.03 -15.79 6.82
C ARG A 20 -15.71 -14.58 6.18
N ALA A 21 -16.22 -13.62 6.96
CA ALA A 21 -16.79 -12.39 6.44
C ALA A 21 -15.74 -11.68 5.59
N ARG A 22 -16.13 -11.40 4.35
CA ARG A 22 -15.28 -10.81 3.31
C ARG A 22 -14.63 -9.52 3.82
N PRO A 23 -13.39 -9.21 3.40
CA PRO A 23 -12.79 -7.91 3.71
C PRO A 23 -13.77 -6.80 3.30
N VAL A 24 -14.04 -5.88 4.23
CA VAL A 24 -14.90 -4.72 3.98
C VAL A 24 -14.23 -3.89 2.90
N ILE A 25 -14.87 -3.76 1.73
CA ILE A 25 -14.40 -2.90 0.66
C ILE A 25 -14.98 -1.51 0.92
N LEU A 26 -14.11 -0.49 1.05
CA LEU A 26 -14.55 0.88 1.31
C LEU A 26 -14.70 1.65 0.00
N ASP A 27 -15.87 2.24 -0.26
CA ASP A 27 -16.09 3.08 -1.45
C ASP A 27 -15.57 4.51 -1.30
N ASN A 28 -15.12 4.89 -0.11
CA ASN A 28 -14.49 6.19 0.15
C ASN A 28 -12.96 6.06 0.14
N PRO A 29 -12.23 7.13 -0.25
CA PRO A 29 -10.79 7.16 -0.07
C PRO A 29 -10.42 7.04 1.40
N VAL A 30 -9.31 6.35 1.68
CA VAL A 30 -8.83 6.13 3.04
C VAL A 30 -7.51 6.86 3.22
N VAL A 31 -7.49 7.80 4.17
CA VAL A 31 -6.28 8.53 4.55
C VAL A 31 -5.87 8.09 5.95
N ILE A 32 -4.63 7.62 6.10
CA ILE A 32 -4.08 7.16 7.38
C ILE A 32 -2.83 7.97 7.66
N ASN A 33 -2.86 8.73 8.76
CA ASN A 33 -1.69 9.46 9.23
C ASN A 33 -1.13 8.79 10.49
N ARG A 34 0.15 8.44 10.48
CA ARG A 34 0.94 8.08 11.66
C ARG A 34 1.98 9.19 11.88
N PRO A 35 1.74 10.12 12.81
CA PRO A 35 2.61 11.26 13.05
C PRO A 35 4.07 10.83 13.25
N GLY A 36 4.99 11.50 12.53
CA GLY A 36 6.43 11.22 12.59
C GLY A 36 6.86 9.88 11.98
N LYS A 37 5.97 9.16 11.28
CA LYS A 37 6.29 7.87 10.64
C LYS A 37 5.91 7.83 9.18
N TYR A 38 4.60 7.86 8.90
CA TYR A 38 4.12 7.71 7.53
C TYR A 38 2.71 8.25 7.32
N HIS A 39 2.42 8.60 6.08
CA HIS A 39 1.14 9.01 5.57
C HIS A 39 0.70 8.08 4.43
N ILE A 40 -0.51 7.55 4.50
CA ILE A 40 -1.10 6.68 3.46
C ILE A 40 -2.32 7.37 2.89
N THR A 41 -2.40 7.45 1.56
CA THR A 41 -3.61 7.81 0.82
C THR A 41 -3.99 6.65 -0.10
N LEU A 42 -5.14 6.02 0.17
CA LEU A 42 -5.68 4.93 -0.62
C LEU A 42 -6.91 5.43 -1.37
N ALA A 43 -6.94 5.22 -2.69
CA ALA A 43 -8.16 5.39 -3.46
C ALA A 43 -9.26 4.43 -2.97
N PRO A 44 -10.53 4.72 -3.30
CA PRO A 44 -11.64 3.79 -3.05
C PRO A 44 -11.31 2.35 -3.40
N GLN A 45 -11.74 1.44 -2.54
CA GLN A 45 -11.67 -0.01 -2.66
C GLN A 45 -10.25 -0.60 -2.56
N LEU A 46 -9.26 0.21 -2.14
CA LEU A 46 -7.89 -0.23 -1.91
C LEU A 46 -7.52 -0.38 -0.43
N ASN A 47 -8.47 -0.35 0.48
CA ASN A 47 -8.21 -0.48 1.91
C ASN A 47 -7.53 -1.82 2.29
N GLY A 48 -7.68 -2.86 1.46
CA GLY A 48 -6.91 -4.10 1.59
C GLY A 48 -5.39 -3.93 1.47
N ALA A 49 -4.92 -2.91 0.73
CA ALA A 49 -3.50 -2.63 0.52
C ALA A 49 -2.81 -2.11 1.78
N GLN A 50 -3.56 -1.65 2.79
CA GLN A 50 -3.01 -1.11 4.03
C GLN A 50 -2.02 -2.08 4.69
N THR A 51 -2.34 -3.38 4.75
CA THR A 51 -1.46 -4.36 5.42
C THR A 51 -0.10 -4.45 4.73
N PHE A 52 -0.09 -4.44 3.39
CA PHE A 52 1.16 -4.44 2.63
C PHE A 52 1.96 -3.16 2.87
N ILE A 53 1.30 -2.01 2.79
CA ILE A 53 1.94 -0.70 3.00
C ILE A 53 2.53 -0.57 4.41
N GLU A 54 1.83 -1.05 5.43
CA GLU A 54 2.35 -1.05 6.80
C GLU A 54 3.57 -1.97 6.97
N LYS A 55 3.65 -3.07 6.21
CA LYS A 55 4.87 -3.90 6.19
C LYS A 55 6.04 -3.18 5.53
N ILE A 56 5.80 -2.44 4.44
CA ILE A 56 6.83 -1.61 3.81
C ILE A 56 7.31 -0.56 4.83
N ALA A 57 6.40 0.18 5.45
CA ALA A 57 6.74 1.19 6.46
C ALA A 57 7.52 0.60 7.63
N LYS A 58 7.17 -0.61 8.10
CA LYS A 58 7.93 -1.32 9.13
C LYS A 58 9.35 -1.64 8.67
N LYS A 59 9.51 -2.16 7.44
CA LYS A 59 10.82 -2.48 6.86
C LYS A 59 11.70 -1.24 6.74
N ILE A 60 11.13 -0.11 6.33
CA ILE A 60 11.86 1.17 6.24
C ILE A 60 12.19 1.71 7.64
N GLY A 61 11.29 1.56 8.62
CA GLY A 61 11.55 1.95 10.01
C GLY A 61 12.68 1.16 10.69
N GLU A 62 13.07 0.00 10.15
CA GLU A 62 14.26 -0.76 10.58
C GLU A 62 15.57 -0.16 10.03
N ILE A 63 15.48 0.72 9.02
CA ILE A 63 16.62 1.39 8.38
C ILE A 63 16.86 2.74 9.09
N PRO A 64 18.11 3.06 9.49
CA PRO A 64 18.43 4.37 10.05
C PRO A 64 17.99 5.51 9.11
N GLN A 65 17.39 6.57 9.65
CA GLN A 65 16.86 7.69 8.84
C GLN A 65 17.93 8.31 7.92
N SER A 66 19.19 8.36 8.33
CA SER A 66 20.31 8.85 7.51
C SER A 66 20.62 7.99 6.27
N LEU A 67 20.06 6.77 6.20
CA LEU A 67 20.20 5.81 5.10
C LEU A 67 18.90 5.62 4.33
N GLN A 68 17.81 6.25 4.78
CA GLN A 68 16.57 6.35 4.05
C GLN A 68 16.75 7.44 2.99
N GLY A 69 17.39 7.12 1.87
CA GLY A 69 17.50 8.05 0.77
C GLY A 69 16.11 8.42 0.25
N GLY A 70 16.02 9.58 -0.39
CA GLY A 70 14.79 10.06 -0.97
C GLY A 70 14.66 9.72 -2.44
N GLY A 71 13.49 10.09 -2.96
CA GLY A 71 12.99 9.68 -4.26
C GLY A 71 11.54 9.27 -4.18
N ILE A 72 10.92 9.16 -5.35
CA ILE A 72 9.58 8.59 -5.50
C ILE A 72 9.73 7.37 -6.40
N TYR A 73 9.27 6.22 -5.91
CA TYR A 73 9.25 4.98 -6.64
C TYR A 73 7.81 4.59 -6.95
N TYR A 74 7.59 4.05 -8.14
CA TYR A 74 6.28 3.69 -8.65
C TYR A 74 6.24 2.20 -8.95
N PHE A 75 5.17 1.53 -8.52
CA PHE A 75 5.04 0.09 -8.64
C PHE A 75 3.65 -0.33 -9.11
N CYS A 76 3.59 -1.40 -9.91
CA CYS A 76 2.42 -2.25 -10.06
C CYS A 76 2.46 -3.34 -8.98
N VAL A 77 1.41 -3.43 -8.17
CA VAL A 77 1.33 -4.39 -7.05
C VAL A 77 0.19 -5.38 -7.30
N TYR A 78 0.55 -6.65 -7.45
CA TYR A 78 -0.37 -7.75 -7.72
C TYR A 78 -0.70 -8.49 -6.42
N ASP A 79 -1.69 -7.98 -5.69
CA ASP A 79 -2.16 -8.56 -4.43
C ASP A 79 -3.58 -9.12 -4.58
N GLN A 80 -3.70 -10.45 -4.63
CA GLN A 80 -4.98 -11.15 -4.74
C GLN A 80 -5.91 -10.92 -3.54
N LYS A 81 -5.37 -10.50 -2.39
CA LYS A 81 -6.18 -10.20 -1.20
C LYS A 81 -6.90 -8.86 -1.32
N VAL A 82 -6.33 -7.93 -2.10
CA VAL A 82 -6.94 -6.63 -2.40
C VAL A 82 -8.05 -6.79 -3.43
N PHE A 83 -7.84 -7.63 -4.44
CA PHE A 83 -8.80 -7.88 -5.50
C PHE A 83 -9.21 -9.35 -5.61
N PRO A 84 -10.16 -9.81 -4.78
CA PRO A 84 -10.62 -11.18 -4.84
C PRO A 84 -11.42 -11.54 -6.11
N ALA A 85 -11.90 -10.57 -6.91
CA ALA A 85 -12.75 -10.82 -8.08
C ALA A 85 -12.76 -9.73 -9.19
N GLY A 86 -11.82 -8.78 -9.21
CA GLY A 86 -11.90 -7.60 -10.09
C GLY A 86 -10.59 -7.26 -10.80
N GLU A 87 -9.88 -6.24 -10.29
CA GLU A 87 -8.60 -5.80 -10.85
C GLU A 87 -7.47 -6.80 -10.58
N LYS A 88 -6.45 -6.82 -11.44
CA LYS A 88 -5.30 -7.73 -11.26
C LYS A 88 -4.19 -7.12 -10.39
N PHE A 89 -4.13 -5.81 -10.32
CA PHE A 89 -3.11 -5.05 -9.61
C PHE A 89 -3.60 -3.65 -9.26
N TYR A 90 -2.91 -2.99 -8.35
CA TYR A 90 -3.03 -1.56 -8.08
C TYR A 90 -1.70 -0.87 -8.31
N LEU A 91 -1.75 0.43 -8.50
CA LEU A 91 -0.57 1.28 -8.64
C LEU A 91 -0.21 1.85 -7.27
N LEU A 92 1.07 1.80 -6.92
CA LEU A 92 1.60 2.30 -5.66
C LEU A 92 2.74 3.27 -5.92
N ALA A 93 2.63 4.49 -5.41
CA ALA A 93 3.75 5.40 -5.24
C ALA A 93 4.26 5.35 -3.80
N VAL A 94 5.58 5.31 -3.66
CA VAL A 94 6.28 5.37 -2.37
C VAL A 94 7.30 6.50 -2.44
N ALA A 95 7.15 7.47 -1.55
CA ALA A 95 8.06 8.60 -1.45
C ALA A 95 8.58 8.76 -0.02
N SER A 96 9.81 9.23 0.11
CA SER A 96 10.33 9.78 1.37
C SER A 96 10.48 11.28 1.22
N ARG A 97 9.97 12.06 2.17
CA ARG A 97 10.18 13.51 2.25
C ARG A 97 10.29 13.94 3.70
N ASP A 98 11.36 14.65 4.05
CA ASP A 98 11.53 15.25 5.38
C ASP A 98 11.37 14.21 6.52
N GLY A 99 11.98 13.04 6.34
CA GLY A 99 11.90 11.94 7.31
C GLY A 99 10.54 11.26 7.44
N MET A 100 9.55 11.65 6.62
CA MET A 100 8.21 11.06 6.55
C MET A 100 8.05 10.22 5.29
N LEU A 101 7.46 9.03 5.44
CA LEU A 101 7.11 8.17 4.30
C LEU A 101 5.71 8.48 3.81
N TYR A 102 5.56 8.62 2.50
CA TYR A 102 4.29 8.87 1.85
C TYR A 102 3.97 7.72 0.91
N PHE A 103 2.81 7.12 1.10
CA PHE A 103 2.31 6.02 0.31
C PHE A 103 1.02 6.44 -0.37
N GLN A 104 0.95 6.34 -1.70
CA GLN A 104 -0.26 6.60 -2.46
C GLN A 104 -0.63 5.38 -3.30
N ALA A 105 -1.84 4.85 -3.11
CA ALA A 105 -2.32 3.73 -3.90
C ALA A 105 -3.56 4.11 -4.70
N ILE A 106 -3.56 3.77 -5.99
CA ILE A 106 -4.69 3.99 -6.90
C ILE A 106 -4.94 2.76 -7.77
N LYS A 107 -6.17 2.65 -8.26
CA LYS A 107 -6.49 1.64 -9.27
C LYS A 107 -5.88 2.04 -10.61
N PRO A 108 -5.44 1.08 -11.43
CA PRO A 108 -5.09 1.38 -12.81
C PRO A 108 -6.32 1.92 -13.53
N GLN A 109 -6.12 2.94 -14.36
CA GLN A 109 -7.13 3.34 -15.33
C GLN A 109 -6.94 2.51 -16.62
N PRO A 110 -8.02 2.24 -17.37
CA PRO A 110 -7.90 1.63 -18.68
C PRO A 110 -6.99 2.48 -19.57
N LEU A 111 -6.00 1.86 -20.20
CA LEU A 111 -5.16 2.53 -21.19
C LEU A 111 -5.97 2.60 -22.50
N LEU A 112 -6.62 3.73 -22.74
CA LEU A 112 -7.53 3.93 -23.88
C LEU A 112 -6.78 4.47 -25.11
N HIS A 113 -5.65 5.16 -24.88
CA HIS A 113 -4.82 5.74 -25.91
C HIS A 113 -3.39 5.19 -25.84
N GLU A 114 -2.67 5.22 -26.95
CA GLU A 114 -1.27 4.75 -27.03
C GLU A 114 -0.32 5.51 -26.08
N ASN A 115 -0.67 6.74 -25.70
CA ASN A 115 0.11 7.56 -24.77
C ASN A 115 -0.30 7.39 -23.29
N ASP A 116 -1.32 6.58 -23.01
CA ASP A 116 -1.72 6.31 -21.64
C ASP A 116 -0.68 5.38 -21.00
N SER A 117 -0.20 5.75 -19.82
CA SER A 117 0.76 4.95 -19.07
C SER A 117 0.33 4.87 -17.62
N HIS A 118 0.45 3.68 -17.04
CA HIS A 118 0.27 3.48 -15.61
C HIS A 118 1.22 4.35 -14.79
N LEU A 119 2.44 4.58 -15.28
CA LEU A 119 3.40 5.50 -14.66
C LEU A 119 2.82 6.92 -14.59
N LYS A 120 2.31 7.43 -15.71
CA LYS A 120 1.70 8.77 -15.78
C LYS A 120 0.52 8.89 -14.81
N THR A 121 -0.33 7.86 -14.78
CA THR A 121 -1.50 7.84 -13.90
C THR A 121 -1.11 7.95 -12.42
N VAL A 122 -0.14 7.14 -11.98
CA VAL A 122 0.28 7.12 -10.58
C VAL A 122 1.17 8.31 -10.21
N SER A 123 1.98 8.82 -11.15
CA SER A 123 2.84 9.99 -10.92
C SER A 123 2.02 11.27 -10.80
N GLU A 124 1.02 11.48 -11.64
CA GLU A 124 0.10 12.62 -11.55
C GLU A 124 -0.71 12.60 -10.24
N PHE A 125 -1.23 11.42 -9.87
CA PHE A 125 -1.92 11.27 -8.59
C PHE A 125 -1.00 11.53 -7.39
N SER A 126 0.18 10.92 -7.39
CA SER A 126 1.17 11.12 -6.33
C SER A 126 1.57 12.58 -6.23
N ALA A 127 1.81 13.27 -7.35
CA ALA A 127 2.11 14.69 -7.38
C ALA A 127 0.98 15.54 -6.79
N ALA A 128 -0.28 15.26 -7.14
CA ALA A 128 -1.44 15.98 -6.63
C ALA A 128 -1.64 15.80 -5.11
N VAL A 129 -1.39 14.60 -4.59
CA VAL A 129 -1.42 14.33 -3.13
C VAL A 129 -0.24 15.01 -2.45
N LEU A 130 0.96 14.85 -2.99
CA LEU A 130 2.19 15.37 -2.41
C LEU A 130 2.30 16.91 -2.46
N ALA A 131 1.56 17.58 -3.34
CA ALA A 131 1.43 19.04 -3.36
C ALA A 131 0.74 19.61 -2.10
N GLN A 132 0.01 18.77 -1.36
CA GLN A 132 -0.66 19.15 -0.11
C GLN A 132 0.25 18.98 1.12
N HIS A 133 1.49 18.53 0.91
CA HIS A 133 2.46 18.26 1.96
C HIS A 133 3.72 19.12 1.78
N PRO A 134 4.52 19.32 2.84
CA PRO A 134 5.79 20.04 2.73
C PRO A 134 6.68 19.45 1.61
N PRO A 135 7.41 20.31 0.87
CA PRO A 135 8.34 19.85 -0.16
C PRO A 135 9.49 19.05 0.47
N ALA A 136 10.09 18.14 -0.31
CA ALA A 136 11.30 17.44 0.11
C ALA A 136 12.44 18.45 0.35
N ALA A 137 13.19 18.26 1.43
CA ALA A 137 14.42 19.03 1.64
C ALA A 137 15.45 18.64 0.56
N GLY A 138 16.18 19.62 0.04
CA GLY A 138 17.01 19.48 -1.17
C GLY A 138 18.14 18.45 -1.13
N ASP A 139 18.41 17.83 0.01
CA ASP A 139 19.46 16.82 0.22
C ASP A 139 18.96 15.36 0.25
N ASP A 140 17.65 15.13 0.10
CA ASP A 140 17.05 13.79 0.07
C ASP A 140 17.47 12.96 -1.17
N VAL A 141 18.41 13.41 -2.01
CA VAL A 141 18.73 12.76 -3.30
C VAL A 141 19.76 11.62 -3.19
N GLN A 142 20.41 11.41 -2.03
CA GLN A 142 21.41 10.35 -1.90
C GLN A 142 20.82 9.04 -1.33
N ASN A 143 20.82 7.99 -2.17
CA ASN A 143 20.52 6.57 -1.89
C ASN A 143 19.04 6.13 -1.78
N GLY A 144 18.21 6.44 -2.77
CA GLY A 144 16.83 5.94 -2.86
C GLY A 144 16.65 4.41 -2.96
N ARG A 145 17.73 3.61 -3.11
CA ARG A 145 17.63 2.13 -3.16
C ARG A 145 16.98 1.53 -1.92
N SER A 146 17.08 2.17 -0.76
CA SER A 146 16.53 1.63 0.49
C SER A 146 14.99 1.55 0.48
N LEU A 147 14.29 2.49 -0.16
CA LEU A 147 12.83 2.43 -0.32
C LEU A 147 12.44 1.29 -1.25
N HIS A 148 13.09 1.23 -2.42
CA HIS A 148 12.85 0.19 -3.41
C HIS A 148 13.06 -1.21 -2.81
N ASP A 149 14.20 -1.41 -2.14
CA ASP A 149 14.54 -2.71 -1.53
C ASP A 149 13.57 -3.08 -0.40
N ALA A 150 13.08 -2.11 0.36
CA ALA A 150 12.06 -2.35 1.37
C ALA A 150 10.71 -2.80 0.78
N VAL A 151 10.31 -2.24 -0.37
CA VAL A 151 9.12 -2.68 -1.11
C VAL A 151 9.28 -4.12 -1.58
N LEU A 152 10.42 -4.44 -2.21
CA LEU A 152 10.70 -5.81 -2.67
C LEU A 152 10.73 -6.81 -1.51
N ALA A 153 11.40 -6.46 -0.40
CA ALA A 153 11.48 -7.32 0.78
C ALA A 153 10.10 -7.55 1.43
N ALA A 154 9.26 -6.51 1.50
CA ALA A 154 7.90 -6.63 1.99
C ALA A 154 7.04 -7.52 1.07
N ALA A 155 7.20 -7.38 -0.24
CA ALA A 155 6.48 -8.17 -1.25
C ALA A 155 6.84 -9.64 -1.14
N GLN A 156 8.14 -9.95 -1.03
CA GLN A 156 8.64 -11.30 -0.81
C GLN A 156 8.08 -11.91 0.48
N ALA A 157 8.09 -11.17 1.60
CA ALA A 157 7.56 -11.62 2.88
C ALA A 157 6.04 -11.81 2.91
N MET A 158 5.32 -11.32 1.90
CA MET A 158 3.88 -11.48 1.77
C MET A 158 3.47 -12.37 0.60
N HIS A 159 4.43 -12.89 -0.16
CA HIS A 159 4.19 -13.62 -1.41
C HIS A 159 3.34 -12.81 -2.42
N ILE A 160 3.60 -11.51 -2.50
CA ILE A 160 2.97 -10.57 -3.45
C ILE A 160 3.98 -10.32 -4.58
N ARG A 161 3.48 -10.23 -5.83
CA ARG A 161 4.30 -9.80 -6.96
C ARG A 161 4.25 -8.28 -7.06
N VAL A 162 5.42 -7.67 -7.25
CA VAL A 162 5.57 -6.24 -7.50
C VAL A 162 6.44 -6.03 -8.74
N GLU A 163 6.11 -5.02 -9.53
CA GLU A 163 6.87 -4.61 -10.70
C GLU A 163 7.11 -3.12 -10.61
N GLU A 164 8.37 -2.69 -10.69
CA GLU A 164 8.71 -1.27 -10.74
C GLU A 164 8.33 -0.70 -12.11
N LEU A 165 7.75 0.50 -12.09
CA LEU A 165 7.49 1.30 -13.29
C LEU A 165 8.72 2.19 -13.53
N PRO A 166 9.41 2.07 -14.68
CA PRO A 166 10.62 2.84 -14.95
C PRO A 166 10.26 4.32 -15.03
N ALA A 167 10.86 5.13 -14.14
CA ALA A 167 10.71 6.58 -14.09
C ALA A 167 11.49 7.29 -15.21
#